data_AF-A0A1X1PPK8-F1
#
_entry.id   AF-A0A1X1PPK8-F1
#
_cell.length_a   1.000
_cell.length_b   1.000
_cell.length_c   1.000
_cell.angle_alpha   90.00
_cell.angle_beta   90.00
_cell.angle_gamma   90.00
#
_symmetry.space_group_name_H-M   'P 1'
#
loop_
_entity.id
_entity.type
_entity.pdbx_description
1 polymer ?
#
loop_
_entity_poly.entity_id
_entity_poly.type
_entity_poly.pdbx_seq_one_letter_code
_entity_poly.pdbx_strand_id
1 'polypeptide(L)'
;MNTAKRTTRIATGLFVVALIELLALLIGYVSANAMEDPYTGVRVLITALLWAANISAIGVIAAIVCLSIDPQARGGMIYGALVLHGLLVLPGLFLYFH
;
A
#
# COMPACT_ATOMS: atom_id res chain seq x y z
N MET A 1 -25.21 -11.82 -4.85
CA MET A 1 -23.78 -12.24 -4.84
C MET A 1 -23.42 -12.62 -3.41
N ASN A 2 -22.85 -13.80 -3.17
CA ASN A 2 -22.46 -14.26 -1.83
C ASN A 2 -21.42 -13.31 -1.22
N THR A 3 -21.61 -12.91 0.04
CA THR A 3 -20.69 -12.04 0.82
C THR A 3 -19.28 -12.61 0.84
N ALA A 4 -19.10 -13.90 1.07
CA ALA A 4 -17.79 -14.54 1.07
C ALA A 4 -17.03 -14.37 -0.26
N LYS A 5 -17.73 -14.54 -1.40
CA LYS A 5 -17.14 -14.36 -2.74
C LYS A 5 -16.76 -12.90 -3.00
N ARG A 6 -17.52 -11.94 -2.45
CA ARG A 6 -17.21 -10.51 -2.52
C ARG A 6 -15.97 -10.19 -1.68
N THR A 7 -15.89 -10.68 -0.45
CA THR A 7 -14.76 -10.42 0.45
C THR A 7 -13.45 -10.98 -0.10
N THR A 8 -13.46 -12.20 -0.66
CA THR A 8 -12.26 -12.76 -1.31
C THR A 8 -11.78 -11.90 -2.48
N ARG A 9 -12.69 -11.41 -3.34
CA ARG A 9 -12.33 -10.53 -4.45
C ARG A 9 -11.73 -9.21 -3.98
N ILE A 10 -12.29 -8.64 -2.91
CA ILE A 10 -11.74 -7.41 -2.33
C ILE A 10 -10.36 -7.68 -1.73
N ALA A 11 -10.18 -8.79 -1.00
CA ALA A 11 -8.89 -9.17 -0.44
C ALA A 11 -7.81 -9.36 -1.52
N THR A 12 -8.14 -10.07 -2.61
CA THR A 12 -7.24 -10.21 -3.76
C THR A 12 -6.95 -8.86 -4.40
N GLY A 13 -7.97 -8.01 -4.58
CA GLY A 13 -7.80 -6.67 -5.14
C GLY A 13 -6.86 -5.80 -4.31
N LEU A 14 -7.08 -5.75 -2.99
CA LEU A 14 -6.23 -5.00 -2.06
C LEU A 14 -4.80 -5.53 -2.06
N PHE A 15 -4.61 -6.85 -2.13
CA PHE A 15 -3.29 -7.45 -2.22
C PHE A 15 -2.57 -7.06 -3.51
N VAL A 16 -3.26 -7.11 -4.66
CA VAL A 16 -2.70 -6.70 -5.95
C VAL A 16 -2.35 -5.21 -5.95
N VAL A 17 -3.18 -4.35 -5.37
CA VAL A 17 -2.87 -2.92 -5.23
C VAL A 17 -1.58 -2.71 -4.43
N ALA A 18 -1.41 -3.41 -3.31
CA ALA A 18 -0.17 -3.33 -2.53
C ALA A 18 1.07 -3.74 -3.33
N LEU A 19 0.95 -4.77 -4.19
CA LEU A 19 2.05 -5.17 -5.08
C LEU A 19 2.37 -4.10 -6.13
N ILE A 20 1.35 -3.44 -6.67
CA ILE A 20 1.52 -2.33 -7.63
C ILE A 20 2.20 -1.14 -6.93
N GLU A 21 1.81 -0.82 -5.70
CA GLU A 21 2.46 0.24 -4.90
C GLU A 21 3.93 -0.08 -4.65
N LEU A 22 4.25 -1.32 -4.28
CA LEU A 22 5.64 -1.75 -4.09
C LEU A 22 6.46 -1.62 -5.39
N LEU A 23 5.88 -2.01 -6.53
CA LEU A 23 6.53 -1.86 -7.83
C LEU A 23 6.73 -0.39 -8.21
N ALA A 24 5.73 0.47 -7.95
CA ALA A 24 5.84 1.91 -8.17
C ALA A 24 6.93 2.54 -7.30
N LEU A 25 7.04 2.15 -6.03
CA LEU A 25 8.12 2.59 -5.14
C LEU A 25 9.49 2.11 -5.64
N LEU A 26 9.60 0.85 -6.10
CA LEU A 26 10.84 0.33 -6.67
C LEU A 26 11.27 1.13 -7.90
N ILE A 27 10.33 1.42 -8.81
CA ILE A 27 10.59 2.26 -9.98
C ILE A 27 11.01 3.66 -9.54
N GLY A 28 10.28 4.28 -8.60
CA GLY A 28 10.61 5.60 -8.06
C GLY A 28 12.01 5.66 -7.44
N TYR A 29 12.41 4.61 -6.72
CA TYR A 29 13.74 4.47 -6.15
C TYR A 29 14.83 4.35 -7.22
N VAL A 30 14.62 3.49 -8.23
CA VAL A 30 15.57 3.35 -9.35
C VAL A 30 15.70 4.65 -10.12
N SER A 31 14.58 5.31 -10.42
CA SER A 31 14.57 6.61 -11.10
C SER A 31 15.29 7.68 -10.27
N ALA A 32 15.06 7.75 -8.96
CA ALA A 32 15.73 8.70 -8.08
C ALA A 32 17.25 8.51 -8.05
N ASN A 33 17.73 7.26 -8.03
CA ASN A 33 19.17 6.94 -8.05
C ASN A 33 19.84 7.19 -9.41
N ALA A 34 19.07 7.21 -10.50
CA ALA A 34 19.58 7.47 -11.84
C ALA A 34 19.71 8.99 -12.15
N MET A 35 19.27 9.88 -11.26
CA MET A 35 19.33 11.32 -11.48
C MET A 35 20.72 11.88 -11.19
N GLU A 36 21.19 12.77 -12.07
CA GLU A 36 22.48 13.45 -11.92
C GLU A 36 22.49 14.42 -10.73
N ASP A 37 21.37 15.12 -10.50
CA ASP A 37 21.20 15.97 -9.32
C ASP A 37 20.60 15.14 -8.15
N PRO A 38 21.36 14.92 -7.06
CA PRO A 38 20.89 14.14 -5.92
C PRO A 38 19.70 14.79 -5.21
N TYR A 39 19.56 16.12 -5.22
CA TYR A 39 18.44 16.80 -4.56
C TYR A 39 17.13 16.52 -5.29
N THR A 40 17.16 16.53 -6.63
CA THR A 40 16.00 16.16 -7.45
C THR A 40 15.61 14.69 -7.22
N GLY A 41 16.59 13.78 -7.16
CA GLY A 41 16.35 12.36 -6.84
C GLY A 41 15.65 12.18 -5.48
N VAL A 42 16.14 12.87 -4.45
CA VAL A 42 15.52 12.85 -3.11
C VAL A 42 14.08 13.36 -3.14
N ARG A 43 13.79 14.47 -3.86
CA ARG A 43 12.42 14.99 -3.96
C ARG A 43 11.46 14.02 -4.63
N VAL A 44 11.93 13.31 -5.66
CA VAL A 44 11.14 12.26 -6.35
C VAL A 44 10.85 11.10 -5.40
N LEU A 45 11.85 10.64 -4.66
CA LEU A 45 11.69 9.56 -3.69
C LEU A 45 10.70 9.92 -2.58
N ILE A 46 10.85 11.12 -1.98
CA ILE A 46 9.91 11.62 -0.95
C ILE A 46 8.48 11.68 -1.51
N THR A 47 8.32 12.21 -2.72
CA THR A 47 7.01 12.30 -3.38
C THR A 47 6.40 10.91 -3.57
N ALA A 48 7.18 9.94 -4.05
CA ALA A 48 6.73 8.57 -4.22
C ALA A 48 6.31 7.91 -2.89
N LEU A 49 7.07 8.13 -1.81
CA LEU A 49 6.77 7.61 -0.47
C LEU A 49 5.49 8.22 0.10
N LEU A 50 5.26 9.52 -0.07
CA LEU A 50 4.03 10.18 0.38
C LEU A 50 2.80 9.68 -0.39
N TRP A 51 2.91 9.52 -1.71
CA TRP A 51 1.81 8.97 -2.51
C TRP A 51 1.50 7.53 -2.16
N ALA A 52 2.51 6.68 -2.03
CA ALA A 52 2.35 5.30 -1.61
C ALA A 52 1.70 5.22 -0.23
N ALA A 53 2.12 6.05 0.73
CA ALA A 53 1.47 6.07 2.03
C ALA A 53 0.00 6.49 1.97
N ASN A 54 -0.36 7.51 1.19
CA ASN A 54 -1.77 7.90 1.07
C ASN A 54 -2.65 6.79 0.47
N ILE A 55 -2.16 6.10 -0.57
CA ILE A 55 -2.90 4.98 -1.20
C ILE A 55 -2.97 3.79 -0.23
N SER A 56 -1.86 3.47 0.42
CA SER A 56 -1.79 2.35 1.37
C SER A 56 -2.65 2.58 2.61
N ALA A 57 -2.80 3.83 3.08
CA ALA A 57 -3.72 4.16 4.16
C ALA A 57 -5.17 3.81 3.80
N ILE A 58 -5.60 4.09 2.55
CA ILE A 58 -6.91 3.69 2.04
C ILE A 58 -7.03 2.16 2.02
N GLY A 59 -5.96 1.46 1.60
CA GLY A 59 -5.89 0.01 1.62
C GLY A 59 -6.05 -0.60 3.01
N VAL A 60 -5.37 -0.04 4.02
CA VAL A 60 -5.52 -0.43 5.43
C VAL A 60 -6.96 -0.25 5.89
N ILE A 61 -7.56 0.92 5.66
CA ILE A 61 -8.94 1.21 6.06
C ILE A 61 -9.91 0.22 5.39
N ALA A 62 -9.75 -0.01 4.08
CA ALA A 62 -10.59 -0.95 3.34
C ALA A 62 -10.46 -2.39 3.87
N ALA A 63 -9.24 -2.83 4.21
CA ALA A 63 -9.00 -4.15 4.79
C ALA A 63 -9.66 -4.30 6.18
N ILE A 64 -9.55 -3.29 7.04
CA ILE A 64 -10.19 -3.25 8.37
C ILE A 64 -11.72 -3.29 8.25
N VAL A 65 -12.30 -2.49 7.34
CA VAL A 65 -13.74 -2.48 7.08
C VAL A 65 -14.21 -3.86 6.60
N CYS A 66 -13.47 -4.50 5.70
CA CYS A 66 -13.80 -5.85 5.23
C CYS A 66 -13.76 -6.88 6.37
N LEU A 67 -12.74 -6.84 7.22
CA LEU A 67 -12.62 -7.72 8.39
C LEU A 67 -13.73 -7.49 9.42
N SER A 68 -14.23 -6.25 9.51
CA SER A 68 -15.31 -5.88 10.43
C SER A 68 -16.68 -6.37 9.95
N ILE A 69 -16.91 -6.37 8.64
CA ILE A 69 -18.17 -6.82 8.04
C ILE A 69 -18.25 -8.34 7.93
N ASP A 70 -17.12 -8.99 7.63
CA ASP A 70 -17.06 -10.45 7.43
C ASP A 70 -15.88 -11.05 8.20
N PRO A 71 -16.05 -11.30 9.52
CA PRO A 71 -15.00 -11.87 10.36
C PRO A 71 -14.62 -13.30 9.99
N GLN A 72 -15.46 -14.02 9.22
CA GLN A 72 -15.14 -15.36 8.73
C GLN A 72 -14.31 -15.34 7.46
N ALA A 73 -14.29 -14.21 6.72
CA ALA A 73 -13.39 -13.99 5.60
C ALA A 73 -11.94 -13.65 6.00
N ARG A 74 -11.54 -14.00 7.23
CA ARG A 74 -10.16 -14.02 7.76
C ARG A 74 -9.24 -15.01 7.02
N GLY A 75 -9.31 -15.05 5.70
CA GLY A 75 -8.35 -15.77 4.87
C GLY A 75 -7.00 -15.06 4.88
N GLY A 76 -5.92 -15.81 4.69
CA GLY A 76 -4.56 -15.26 4.69
C GLY A 76 -4.34 -14.08 3.73
N MET A 77 -5.13 -13.97 2.65
CA MET A 77 -5.04 -12.85 1.71
C MET A 77 -5.40 -11.48 2.32
N ILE A 78 -6.47 -11.37 3.12
CA ILE A 78 -6.85 -10.05 3.67
C ILE A 78 -5.84 -9.59 4.72
N TYR A 79 -5.29 -10.52 5.52
CA TYR A 79 -4.21 -10.23 6.45
C TYR A 79 -2.91 -9.88 5.74
N GLY A 80 -2.57 -10.60 4.66
CA GLY A 80 -1.42 -10.27 3.82
C GLY A 80 -1.54 -8.88 3.22
N ALA A 81 -2.70 -8.52 2.69
CA ALA A 81 -2.97 -7.17 2.20
C ALA A 81 -2.84 -6.14 3.32
N LEU A 82 -3.45 -6.38 4.49
CA LEU A 82 -3.38 -5.47 5.63
C LEU A 82 -1.93 -5.22 6.08
N VAL A 83 -1.12 -6.28 6.16
CA VAL A 83 0.30 -6.17 6.54
C VAL A 83 1.08 -5.40 5.48
N LEU A 84 0.90 -5.70 4.18
CA LEU A 84 1.62 -4.99 3.12
C LEU A 84 1.27 -3.50 3.10
N HIS A 85 -0.02 -3.15 3.11
CA HIS A 85 -0.48 -1.76 3.20
C HIS A 85 0.02 -1.09 4.48
N GLY A 86 0.01 -1.81 5.60
CA GLY A 86 0.56 -1.35 6.87
C GLY A 86 2.07 -1.07 6.82
N LEU A 87 2.85 -1.83 6.05
CA LEU A 87 4.28 -1.57 5.87
C LEU A 87 4.53 -0.41 4.92
N LEU A 88 3.78 -0.32 3.83
CA LEU A 88 3.92 0.72 2.81
C LEU A 88 3.51 2.10 3.33
N VAL A 89 2.58 2.16 4.30
CA VAL A 89 2.15 3.43 4.90
C VAL A 89 3.22 4.06 5.81
N LEU A 90 4.06 3.25 6.46
CA LEU A 90 4.97 3.71 7.52
C LEU A 90 6.02 4.73 7.04
N PRO A 91 6.75 4.51 5.93
CA PRO A 91 7.77 5.45 5.49
C PRO A 91 7.21 6.85 5.18
N GLY A 92 6.08 6.92 4.47
CA GLY A 92 5.46 8.21 4.15
C GLY A 92 4.84 8.88 5.38
N LEU A 93 4.27 8.12 6.32
CA LEU A 93 3.81 8.66 7.61
C LEU A 93 4.98 9.21 8.44
N PHE A 94 6.11 8.51 8.47
CA PHE A 94 7.30 8.97 9.19
C PHE A 94 7.77 10.33 8.66
N LEU A 95 7.88 10.48 7.34
CA LEU A 95 8.23 11.73 6.67
C LEU A 95 7.18 12.83 6.80
N TYR A 96 5.92 12.48 7.05
CA TYR A 96 4.88 13.48 7.28
C TYR A 96 4.99 14.10 8.69
N PHE A 97 5.45 13.32 9.68
CA PHE A 97 5.54 13.75 11.07
C PHE A 97 6.94 14.21 11.53
N HIS A 98 7.99 14.02 10.73
CA HIS A 98 9.38 14.39 11.01
C HIS A 98 9.96 15.18 9.85
#